data_AF-A0A1G8ZCW3-F1
#
_entry.id   AF-A0A1G8ZCW3-F1
#
_cell.length_a   1.000
_cell.length_b   1.000
_cell.length_c   1.000
_cell.angle_alpha   90.00
_cell.angle_beta   90.00
_cell.angle_gamma   90.00
#
_symmetry.space_group_name_H-M   'P 1'
#
loop_
_entity.id
_entity.type
_entity.pdbx_description
1 polymer ?
#
loop_
_entity_poly.entity_id
_entity_poly.type
_entity_poly.pdbx_seq_one_letter_code
_entity_poly.pdbx_strand_id
1 'polypeptide(L)'
;MTNMSKLARFTVVPVAAVAAIGLASPAAFAASSYNLSAGSAAAGSSVAFGAQGSGITFTDVTAGASVTCSGSSISGTATPGTAISGTGIAALDGSSVSFSDCTGPVGIEFTVTGSGTWSLDATGDTDANGSTAGNISGVSARVSGSGCSFDAAGSVAGAYANGDSSGTLTLSGSEPTLTLSNVSGFLCGVAGISNGDQVSFAATYAVSATDAANNPIQVTSNP
;
A
#
# COMPACT_ATOMS: atom_id res chain seq x y z
N MET A 1 -80.44 -16.15 -30.48
CA MET A 1 -79.65 -14.92 -30.67
C MET A 1 -78.19 -15.36 -30.73
N THR A 2 -77.64 -15.63 -31.92
CA THR A 2 -76.78 -14.67 -32.66
C THR A 2 -75.46 -14.50 -31.87
N ASN A 3 -74.26 -14.94 -32.28
CA ASN A 3 -73.65 -14.84 -33.60
C ASN A 3 -72.24 -15.49 -33.65
N MET A 4 -71.88 -15.94 -34.86
CA MET A 4 -70.61 -15.75 -35.58
C MET A 4 -69.26 -16.24 -35.01
N SER A 5 -68.72 -17.23 -35.73
CA SER A 5 -67.29 -17.41 -36.05
C SER A 5 -66.63 -16.12 -36.56
N LYS A 6 -65.45 -15.77 -36.03
CA LYS A 6 -64.52 -14.84 -36.69
C LYS A 6 -63.06 -15.28 -36.54
N LEU A 7 -62.49 -15.58 -37.71
CA LEU A 7 -61.09 -15.40 -38.13
C LEU A 7 -60.34 -14.28 -37.38
N ALA A 8 -59.08 -14.53 -36.97
CA ALA A 8 -57.96 -13.59 -37.11
C ALA A 8 -56.65 -14.24 -36.62
N ARG A 9 -55.74 -14.55 -37.55
CA ARG A 9 -54.47 -13.82 -37.80
C ARG A 9 -53.30 -14.34 -36.98
N PHE A 10 -52.52 -15.22 -37.61
CA PHE A 10 -51.10 -15.40 -37.32
C PHE A 10 -50.37 -14.08 -37.54
N THR A 11 -49.94 -13.44 -36.46
CA THR A 11 -48.99 -12.32 -36.50
C THR A 11 -47.63 -12.85 -36.07
N VAL A 12 -46.74 -12.96 -37.06
CA VAL A 12 -45.30 -13.14 -36.88
C VAL A 12 -44.79 -11.98 -36.03
N VAL A 13 -44.21 -12.29 -34.87
CA VAL A 13 -43.48 -11.32 -34.04
C VAL A 13 -42.03 -11.31 -34.52
N PRO A 14 -41.53 -10.23 -35.13
CA PRO A 14 -40.10 -10.07 -35.34
C PRO A 14 -39.46 -9.69 -34.00
N VAL A 15 -38.59 -10.57 -33.49
CA VAL A 15 -37.68 -10.26 -32.38
C VAL A 15 -36.60 -9.32 -32.93
N ALA A 16 -36.76 -8.02 -32.71
CA ALA A 16 -35.70 -7.04 -32.92
C ALA A 16 -34.86 -6.96 -31.64
N ALA A 17 -33.77 -7.73 -31.59
CA ALA A 17 -32.72 -7.56 -30.59
C ALA A 17 -31.97 -6.27 -30.89
N VAL A 18 -32.37 -5.16 -30.27
CA VAL A 18 -31.56 -3.93 -30.26
C VAL A 18 -30.50 -4.13 -29.20
N ALA A 19 -29.28 -4.42 -29.64
CA ALA A 19 -28.09 -4.38 -28.80
C ALA A 19 -27.90 -2.94 -28.31
N ALA A 20 -28.36 -2.66 -27.09
CA ALA A 20 -27.91 -1.48 -26.37
C ALA A 20 -26.42 -1.69 -26.08
N ILE A 21 -25.57 -1.14 -26.93
CA ILE A 21 -24.16 -0.90 -26.62
C ILE A 21 -24.19 0.16 -25.52
N GLY A 22 -24.36 -0.30 -24.29
CA GLY A 22 -24.09 0.49 -23.11
C GLY A 22 -22.62 0.86 -23.19
N LEU A 23 -22.35 2.12 -23.54
CA LEU A 23 -21.10 2.78 -23.22
C LEU A 23 -21.03 2.77 -21.69
N ALA A 24 -20.56 1.67 -21.12
CA ALA A 24 -19.96 1.67 -19.80
C ALA A 24 -18.72 2.57 -19.95
N SER A 25 -18.95 3.88 -19.82
CA SER A 25 -17.87 4.80 -19.56
C SER A 25 -17.18 4.22 -18.34
N PRO A 26 -15.88 3.86 -18.39
CA PRO A 26 -15.17 3.60 -17.15
C PRO A 26 -15.44 4.82 -16.28
N ALA A 27 -15.96 4.60 -15.08
CA ALA A 27 -16.12 5.67 -14.12
C ALA A 27 -14.77 6.40 -14.10
N ALA A 28 -14.74 7.63 -14.61
CA ALA A 28 -13.58 8.46 -14.47
C ALA A 28 -13.52 8.74 -12.97
N PHE A 29 -12.76 7.94 -12.24
CA PHE A 29 -12.37 8.26 -10.88
C PHE A 29 -11.71 9.63 -11.00
N ALA A 30 -12.41 10.67 -10.56
CA ALA A 30 -11.81 11.99 -10.42
C ALA A 30 -10.56 11.76 -9.57
N ALA A 31 -9.40 12.14 -10.10
CA ALA A 31 -8.17 12.01 -9.34
C ALA A 31 -8.33 12.85 -8.07
N SER A 32 -8.47 12.18 -6.93
CA SER A 32 -8.60 12.83 -5.64
C SER A 32 -7.40 13.75 -5.48
N SER A 33 -7.67 15.02 -5.20
CA SER A 33 -6.62 15.97 -4.84
C SER A 33 -6.45 15.93 -3.32
N TYR A 34 -5.27 16.25 -2.82
CA TYR A 34 -4.97 16.19 -1.39
C TYR A 34 -4.43 17.51 -0.89
N ASN A 35 -4.63 17.77 0.38
CA ASN A 35 -3.93 18.81 1.13
C ASN A 35 -2.94 18.12 2.07
N LEU A 36 -1.66 18.42 1.90
CA LEU A 36 -0.60 17.99 2.79
C LEU A 36 -0.08 19.20 3.56
N SER A 37 -0.12 19.15 4.88
CA SER A 37 0.47 20.17 5.75
C SER A 37 1.48 19.53 6.71
N ALA A 38 2.43 20.34 7.19
CA ALA A 38 3.46 19.90 8.11
C ALA A 38 3.79 21.03 9.09
N GLY A 39 3.04 21.11 10.19
CA GLY A 39 3.21 22.14 11.22
C GLY A 39 3.35 23.55 10.63
N SER A 40 4.51 24.16 10.88
CA SER A 40 4.85 25.53 10.44
C SER A 40 5.53 25.60 9.06
N ALA A 41 5.71 24.48 8.37
CA ALA A 41 6.37 24.44 7.08
C ALA A 41 5.54 25.16 6.01
N ALA A 42 6.22 25.94 5.16
CA ALA A 42 5.57 26.61 4.04
C ALA A 42 5.19 25.61 2.94
N ALA A 43 4.11 25.88 2.21
CA ALA A 43 3.76 25.11 1.02
C ALA A 43 4.91 25.13 0.00
N GLY A 44 5.18 23.99 -0.63
CA GLY A 44 6.27 23.80 -1.58
C GLY A 44 7.66 23.60 -0.95
N SER A 45 7.78 23.67 0.39
CA SER A 45 9.04 23.33 1.07
C SER A 45 9.23 21.82 1.20
N SER A 46 10.47 21.35 1.21
CA SER A 46 10.76 19.94 1.50
C SER A 46 10.83 19.74 3.01
N VAL A 47 10.01 18.83 3.54
CA VAL A 47 9.97 18.46 4.95
C VAL A 47 10.47 17.04 5.10
N ALA A 48 11.60 16.87 5.79
CA ALA A 48 12.09 15.56 6.18
C ALA A 48 11.28 14.99 7.34
N PHE A 49 11.00 13.69 7.30
CA PHE A 49 10.32 12.96 8.35
C PHE A 49 11.00 11.62 8.63
N GLY A 50 10.78 11.12 9.84
CA GLY A 50 11.14 9.77 10.26
C GLY A 50 9.89 8.99 10.63
N ALA A 51 9.93 7.69 10.36
CA ALA A 51 8.88 6.75 10.73
C ALA A 51 9.48 5.64 11.59
N GLN A 52 8.89 5.39 12.77
CA GLN A 52 9.31 4.34 13.70
C GLN A 52 8.25 3.24 13.75
N GLY A 53 8.64 2.04 13.35
CA GLY A 53 7.79 0.88 13.17
C GLY A 53 7.77 -0.06 14.38
N SER A 54 6.60 -0.64 14.63
CA SER A 54 6.35 -1.69 15.62
C SER A 54 5.37 -2.73 15.07
N GLY A 55 5.28 -3.89 15.71
CA GLY A 55 4.37 -4.97 15.27
C GLY A 55 4.70 -5.51 13.88
N ILE A 56 5.98 -5.50 13.51
CA ILE A 56 6.45 -5.82 12.15
C ILE A 56 6.38 -7.32 11.94
N THR A 57 5.58 -7.74 10.98
CA THR A 57 5.44 -9.13 10.56
C THR A 57 5.40 -9.23 9.04
N PHE A 58 6.28 -10.06 8.50
CA PHE A 58 6.25 -10.51 7.12
C PHE A 58 5.71 -11.93 7.11
N THR A 59 4.67 -12.19 6.33
CA THR A 59 4.08 -13.53 6.20
C THR A 59 4.15 -13.96 4.75
N ASP A 60 4.92 -15.02 4.50
CA ASP A 60 4.84 -15.77 3.25
C ASP A 60 3.52 -16.55 3.25
N VAL A 61 2.56 -16.10 2.44
CA VAL A 61 1.24 -16.74 2.36
C VAL A 61 1.27 -18.02 1.53
N THR A 62 2.37 -18.25 0.79
CA THR A 62 2.54 -19.41 -0.09
C THR A 62 3.10 -20.58 0.71
N ALA A 63 4.15 -20.34 1.51
CA ALA A 63 4.80 -21.34 2.34
C ALA A 63 4.27 -21.40 3.78
N GLY A 64 3.56 -20.36 4.25
CA GLY A 64 3.10 -20.23 5.64
C GLY A 64 4.21 -19.85 6.62
N ALA A 65 5.38 -19.43 6.12
CA ALA A 65 6.49 -18.95 6.94
C ALA A 65 6.27 -17.49 7.35
N SER A 66 6.80 -17.10 8.51
CA SER A 66 6.75 -15.70 8.95
C SER A 66 8.06 -15.23 9.55
N VAL A 67 8.34 -13.95 9.33
CA VAL A 67 9.46 -13.21 9.93
C VAL A 67 8.89 -12.08 10.74
N THR A 68 9.31 -11.96 12.00
CA THR A 68 8.90 -10.89 12.90
C THR A 68 10.10 -10.06 13.29
N CYS A 69 9.94 -8.75 13.39
CA CYS A 69 11.01 -7.84 13.83
C CYS A 69 10.55 -7.02 15.03
N SER A 70 11.46 -6.73 15.96
CA SER A 70 11.14 -5.95 17.16
C SER A 70 10.89 -4.47 16.86
N GLY A 71 11.58 -3.94 15.84
CA GLY A 71 11.49 -2.54 15.44
C GLY A 71 11.92 -2.31 14.00
N SER A 72 11.53 -1.17 13.47
CA SER A 72 11.93 -0.67 12.15
C SER A 72 12.06 0.85 12.19
N SER A 73 12.96 1.41 11.40
CA SER A 73 13.01 2.84 11.15
C SER A 73 13.24 3.12 9.67
N ILE A 74 12.63 4.18 9.16
CA ILE A 74 12.84 4.66 7.80
C ILE A 74 12.67 6.18 7.76
N SER A 75 13.45 6.85 6.92
CA SER A 75 13.31 8.28 6.66
C SER A 75 12.62 8.56 5.33
N GLY A 76 12.04 9.74 5.22
CA GLY A 76 11.42 10.19 4.00
C GLY A 76 11.30 11.70 3.93
N THR A 77 10.75 12.18 2.82
CA THR A 77 10.50 13.58 2.56
C THR A 77 9.09 13.76 2.01
N ALA A 78 8.40 14.79 2.48
CA ALA A 78 7.10 15.20 1.95
C ALA A 78 7.15 16.69 1.58
N THR A 79 6.31 17.09 0.62
CA THR A 79 6.22 18.49 0.18
C THR A 79 4.82 19.01 0.48
N PRO A 80 4.64 19.84 1.52
CA PRO A 80 3.34 20.44 1.83
C PRO A 80 2.76 21.22 0.65
N GLY A 81 1.45 21.16 0.50
CA GLY A 81 0.76 21.79 -0.61
C GLY A 81 -0.73 21.48 -0.62
N THR A 82 -1.47 22.32 -1.32
CA THR A 82 -2.92 22.20 -1.49
C THR A 82 -3.26 21.67 -2.88
N ALA A 83 -4.31 20.85 -2.96
CA ALA A 83 -4.77 20.25 -4.22
C ALA A 83 -3.65 19.53 -4.99
N ILE A 84 -2.75 18.87 -4.26
CA ILE A 84 -1.67 18.08 -4.83
C ILE A 84 -2.17 16.69 -5.25
N SER A 85 -1.43 16.04 -6.15
CA SER A 85 -1.71 14.66 -6.55
C SER A 85 -1.51 13.71 -5.37
N GLY A 86 -2.32 12.66 -5.30
CA GLY A 86 -2.11 11.57 -4.36
C GLY A 86 -0.90 10.70 -4.72
N THR A 87 -0.57 10.58 -5.99
CA THR A 87 0.62 9.83 -6.45
C THR A 87 1.90 10.58 -6.08
N GLY A 88 2.82 9.90 -5.39
CA GLY A 88 4.10 10.47 -4.96
C GLY A 88 3.94 11.61 -3.96
N ILE A 89 2.90 11.57 -3.12
CA ILE A 89 2.63 12.61 -2.13
C ILE A 89 3.79 12.75 -1.12
N ALA A 90 4.51 11.66 -0.89
CA ALA A 90 5.76 11.62 -0.15
C ALA A 90 6.70 10.55 -0.74
N ALA A 91 7.99 10.65 -0.42
CA ALA A 91 9.00 9.70 -0.82
C ALA A 91 9.72 9.14 0.41
N LEU A 92 9.94 7.84 0.43
CA LEU A 92 10.73 7.14 1.43
C LEU A 92 12.11 6.82 0.85
N ASP A 93 13.16 7.05 1.63
CA ASP A 93 14.50 6.59 1.29
C ASP A 93 14.63 5.11 1.68
N GLY A 94 14.48 4.22 0.70
CA GLY A 94 14.60 2.79 0.91
C GLY A 94 15.98 2.39 1.44
N SER A 95 17.02 3.17 1.18
CA SER A 95 18.38 2.89 1.68
C SER A 95 18.54 3.23 3.17
N SER A 96 17.64 4.07 3.70
CA SER A 96 17.61 4.42 5.13
C SER A 96 16.88 3.41 6.00
N VAL A 97 16.18 2.45 5.38
CA VAL A 97 15.39 1.47 6.13
C VAL A 97 16.32 0.61 6.99
N SER A 98 15.92 0.43 8.24
CA SER A 98 16.60 -0.48 9.16
C SER A 98 15.57 -1.26 9.94
N PHE A 99 15.81 -2.55 10.11
CA PHE A 99 15.00 -3.41 10.94
C PHE A 99 15.85 -3.98 12.07
N SER A 100 15.25 -4.17 13.24
CA SER A 100 15.91 -4.69 14.45
C SER A 100 15.32 -6.04 14.84
N ASP A 101 16.18 -6.95 15.29
CA ASP A 101 15.85 -8.29 15.80
C ASP A 101 14.85 -9.08 14.93
N CYS A 102 15.08 -9.12 13.62
CA CYS A 102 14.23 -9.89 12.73
C CYS A 102 14.49 -11.39 12.87
N THR A 103 13.52 -12.10 13.42
CA THR A 103 13.55 -13.56 13.61
C THR A 103 12.57 -14.22 12.66
N GLY A 104 13.08 -15.13 11.84
CA GLY A 104 12.29 -15.95 10.93
C GLY A 104 12.10 -17.40 11.41
N PRO A 105 11.56 -18.26 10.53
CA PRO A 105 11.35 -19.66 10.86
C PRO A 105 12.67 -20.35 11.21
N VAL A 106 12.60 -21.34 12.11
CA VAL A 106 13.78 -22.10 12.56
C VAL A 106 14.81 -21.23 13.31
N GLY A 107 14.43 -20.04 13.77
CA GLY A 107 15.29 -19.15 14.56
C GLY A 107 16.38 -18.44 13.75
N ILE A 108 16.18 -18.32 12.43
CA ILE A 108 17.11 -17.61 11.55
C ILE A 108 16.96 -16.12 11.79
N GLU A 109 18.07 -15.46 12.11
CA GLU A 109 18.13 -14.00 12.14
C GLU A 109 18.31 -13.46 10.73
N PHE A 110 17.44 -12.53 10.36
CA PHE A 110 17.47 -11.87 9.06
C PHE A 110 17.93 -10.42 9.19
N THR A 111 18.78 -10.01 8.26
CA THR A 111 19.12 -8.62 8.00
C THR A 111 18.39 -8.18 6.74
N VAL A 112 17.67 -7.06 6.85
CA VAL A 112 16.95 -6.44 5.73
C VAL A 112 17.70 -5.19 5.31
N THR A 113 17.99 -5.07 4.02
CA THR A 113 18.64 -3.90 3.43
C THR A 113 17.77 -3.40 2.28
N GLY A 114 17.07 -2.29 2.50
CA GLY A 114 16.32 -1.62 1.45
C GLY A 114 17.21 -0.87 0.48
N SER A 115 16.63 -0.52 -0.67
CA SER A 115 17.33 0.23 -1.72
C SER A 115 16.36 1.10 -2.52
N GLY A 116 16.90 2.13 -3.15
CA GLY A 116 16.15 3.04 -4.01
C GLY A 116 15.23 3.97 -3.25
N THR A 117 14.27 4.56 -3.98
CA THR A 117 13.24 5.44 -3.44
C THR A 117 11.89 4.77 -3.56
N TRP A 118 11.14 4.71 -2.47
CA TRP A 118 9.79 4.15 -2.47
C TRP A 118 8.78 5.30 -2.44
N SER A 119 7.78 5.25 -3.31
CA SER A 119 6.75 6.29 -3.40
C SER A 119 5.63 5.99 -2.41
N LEU A 120 5.19 7.01 -1.68
CA LEU A 120 3.95 6.97 -0.93
C LEU A 120 2.87 7.61 -1.78
N ASP A 121 1.82 6.84 -2.03
CA ASP A 121 0.67 7.26 -2.82
C ASP A 121 -0.58 7.29 -1.93
N ALA A 122 -1.36 8.36 -1.98
CA ALA A 122 -2.70 8.42 -1.39
C ALA A 122 -3.75 8.05 -2.44
N THR A 123 -4.64 7.11 -2.12
CA THR A 123 -5.51 6.45 -3.11
C THR A 123 -7.00 6.54 -2.82
N GLY A 124 -7.40 7.05 -1.65
CA GLY A 124 -8.81 7.15 -1.27
C GLY A 124 -9.12 8.39 -0.44
N ASP A 125 -10.41 8.58 -0.19
CA ASP A 125 -10.88 9.69 0.63
C ASP A 125 -10.45 9.55 2.08
N THR A 126 -10.23 10.68 2.73
CA THR A 126 -9.98 10.75 4.17
C THR A 126 -11.29 10.51 4.90
N ASP A 127 -11.30 9.49 5.75
CA ASP A 127 -12.50 9.14 6.51
C ASP A 127 -12.80 10.15 7.63
N ALA A 128 -13.93 9.95 8.31
CA ALA A 128 -14.36 10.80 9.42
C ALA A 128 -13.39 10.80 10.62
N ASN A 129 -12.48 9.83 10.70
CA ASN A 129 -11.47 9.71 11.74
C ASN A 129 -10.13 10.36 11.33
N GLY A 130 -10.04 10.96 10.14
CA GLY A 130 -8.81 11.55 9.62
C GLY A 130 -7.83 10.51 9.06
N SER A 131 -8.31 9.34 8.65
CA SER A 131 -7.51 8.28 8.04
C SER A 131 -7.65 8.28 6.52
N THR A 132 -6.52 8.34 5.82
CA THR A 132 -6.43 8.33 4.36
C THR A 132 -5.82 7.00 3.89
N ALA A 133 -6.50 6.29 3.00
CA ALA A 133 -5.95 5.08 2.38
C ALA A 133 -4.81 5.43 1.41
N GLY A 134 -3.82 4.54 1.32
CA GLY A 134 -2.68 4.72 0.44
C GLY A 134 -1.90 3.43 0.18
N ASN A 135 -0.81 3.57 -0.56
CA ASN A 135 0.13 2.49 -0.83
C ASN A 135 1.57 2.98 -0.85
N ILE A 136 2.48 2.11 -0.46
CA ILE A 136 3.92 2.25 -0.70
C ILE A 136 4.22 1.50 -1.99
N SER A 137 4.76 2.16 -3.00
CA SER A 137 5.13 1.55 -4.29
C SER A 137 6.63 1.63 -4.54
N GLY A 138 7.15 0.68 -5.34
CA GLY A 138 8.57 0.60 -5.65
C GLY A 138 9.42 0.03 -4.50
N VAL A 139 8.80 -0.71 -3.57
CA VAL A 139 9.53 -1.37 -2.48
C VAL A 139 10.52 -2.36 -3.10
N SER A 140 11.77 -2.27 -2.65
CA SER A 140 12.86 -3.15 -3.07
C SER A 140 13.84 -3.32 -1.91
N ALA A 141 13.95 -4.54 -1.40
CA ALA A 141 14.85 -4.86 -0.30
C ALA A 141 15.51 -6.22 -0.51
N ARG A 142 16.78 -6.32 -0.11
CA ARG A 142 17.49 -7.58 0.01
C ARG A 142 17.41 -8.07 1.45
N VAL A 143 17.00 -9.32 1.61
CA VAL A 143 16.91 -10.00 2.91
C VAL A 143 17.95 -11.12 2.95
N SER A 144 18.73 -11.16 4.02
CA SER A 144 19.80 -12.14 4.17
C SER A 144 19.92 -12.61 5.61
N GLY A 145 20.03 -13.91 5.79
CA GLY A 145 20.25 -14.56 7.07
C GLY A 145 21.21 -15.74 6.92
N SER A 146 21.47 -16.45 8.01
CA SER A 146 22.35 -17.62 8.00
C SER A 146 21.79 -18.70 7.05
N GLY A 147 22.42 -18.90 5.89
CA GLY A 147 22.03 -19.95 4.96
C GLY A 147 20.72 -19.71 4.19
N CYS A 148 20.15 -18.50 4.22
CA CYS A 148 19.02 -18.10 3.39
C CYS A 148 19.11 -16.63 2.99
N SER A 149 18.98 -16.31 1.70
CA SER A 149 18.92 -14.94 1.20
C SER A 149 18.01 -14.82 -0.02
N PHE A 150 17.34 -13.68 -0.16
CA PHE A 150 16.37 -13.41 -1.21
C PHE A 150 16.15 -11.90 -1.34
N ASP A 151 15.55 -11.48 -2.45
CA ASP A 151 15.12 -10.11 -2.67
C ASP A 151 13.58 -10.06 -2.62
N ALA A 152 13.03 -9.05 -1.94
CA ALA A 152 11.61 -8.78 -1.85
C ALA A 152 11.30 -7.46 -2.57
N ALA A 153 10.37 -7.48 -3.51
CA ALA A 153 9.98 -6.30 -4.26
C ALA A 153 8.47 -6.24 -4.51
N GLY A 154 7.92 -5.03 -4.60
CA GLY A 154 6.51 -4.82 -4.94
C GLY A 154 5.93 -3.53 -4.39
N SER A 155 4.67 -3.62 -3.95
CA SER A 155 3.96 -2.54 -3.27
C SER A 155 3.37 -3.05 -1.95
N VAL A 156 2.95 -2.13 -1.08
CA VAL A 156 2.33 -2.47 0.21
C VAL A 156 1.19 -1.49 0.47
N ALA A 157 -0.02 -1.98 0.64
CA ALA A 157 -1.17 -1.14 0.98
C ALA A 157 -1.12 -0.72 2.45
N GLY A 158 -1.67 0.46 2.75
CA GLY A 158 -1.78 0.96 4.11
C GLY A 158 -2.77 2.10 4.26
N ALA A 159 -2.86 2.63 5.47
CA ALA A 159 -3.66 3.79 5.78
C ALA A 159 -2.90 4.72 6.73
N TYR A 160 -2.92 6.01 6.44
CA TYR A 160 -2.32 7.05 7.26
C TYR A 160 -3.39 7.77 8.06
N ALA A 161 -3.35 7.66 9.39
CA ALA A 161 -4.18 8.42 10.29
C ALA A 161 -3.45 9.68 10.75
N ASN A 162 -4.10 10.83 10.58
CA ASN A 162 -3.65 12.10 11.13
C ASN A 162 -3.61 12.04 12.67
N GLY A 163 -2.64 12.74 13.26
CA GLY A 163 -2.54 12.86 14.71
C GLY A 163 -1.98 14.21 15.12
N ASP A 164 -2.22 14.61 16.36
CA ASP A 164 -1.89 15.95 16.86
C ASP A 164 -0.38 16.17 17.04
N SER A 165 0.38 15.11 17.34
CA SER A 165 1.84 15.17 17.51
C SER A 165 2.59 14.28 16.52
N SER A 166 2.03 13.12 16.19
CA SER A 166 2.56 12.19 15.20
C SER A 166 1.41 11.54 14.46
N GLY A 167 1.54 11.36 13.15
CA GLY A 167 0.63 10.53 12.39
C GLY A 167 0.93 9.05 12.57
N THR A 168 -0.01 8.19 12.22
CA THR A 168 0.14 6.74 12.28
C THR A 168 -0.08 6.13 10.91
N LEU A 169 0.95 5.53 10.33
CA LEU A 169 0.83 4.71 9.12
C LEU A 169 0.67 3.25 9.51
N THR A 170 -0.48 2.67 9.17
CA THR A 170 -0.77 1.25 9.41
C THR A 170 -0.71 0.48 8.11
N LEU A 171 0.14 -0.54 8.08
CA LEU A 171 0.21 -1.57 7.04
C LEU A 171 -0.48 -2.81 7.61
N SER A 172 -1.63 -3.20 7.06
CA SER A 172 -2.44 -4.28 7.65
C SER A 172 -1.90 -5.68 7.35
N GLY A 173 -1.07 -5.82 6.31
CA GLY A 173 -0.64 -7.12 5.79
C GLY A 173 -1.80 -7.98 5.25
N SER A 174 -2.92 -7.38 4.89
CA SER A 174 -4.08 -8.11 4.34
C SER A 174 -3.82 -8.63 2.93
N GLU A 175 -2.99 -7.92 2.16
CA GLU A 175 -2.69 -8.26 0.77
C GLU A 175 -1.23 -8.72 0.62
N PRO A 176 -0.96 -9.86 -0.03
CA PRO A 176 0.40 -10.37 -0.26
C PRO A 176 0.98 -9.77 -1.54
N THR A 177 1.38 -8.50 -1.47
CA THR A 177 1.79 -7.69 -2.65
C THR A 177 3.30 -7.60 -2.87
N LEU A 178 4.11 -8.21 -1.99
CA LEU A 178 5.55 -8.37 -2.19
C LEU A 178 5.84 -9.73 -2.80
N THR A 179 6.75 -9.76 -3.77
CA THR A 179 7.17 -11.00 -4.44
C THR A 179 8.63 -11.29 -4.12
N LEU A 180 8.92 -12.54 -3.78
CA LEU A 180 10.28 -13.01 -3.53
C LEU A 180 10.98 -13.42 -4.83
N SER A 181 12.25 -13.05 -4.92
CA SER A 181 13.12 -13.37 -6.04
C SER A 181 14.57 -13.58 -5.58
N ASN A 182 15.43 -14.09 -6.46
CA ASN A 182 16.82 -14.41 -6.18
C ASN A 182 17.02 -15.25 -4.89
N VAL A 183 16.05 -16.13 -4.61
CA VAL A 183 16.09 -16.99 -3.42
C VAL A 183 17.25 -17.97 -3.53
N SER A 184 18.08 -18.01 -2.50
CA SER A 184 19.28 -18.81 -2.44
C SER A 184 19.65 -19.22 -1.01
N GLY A 185 20.25 -20.40 -0.88
CA GLY A 185 20.67 -20.95 0.41
C GLY A 185 19.81 -22.14 0.84
N PHE A 186 20.46 -23.12 1.46
CA PHE A 186 19.84 -24.38 1.84
C PHE A 186 18.69 -24.20 2.85
N LEU A 187 18.83 -23.24 3.79
CA LEU A 187 17.80 -23.01 4.80
C LEU A 187 16.55 -22.33 4.23
N CYS A 188 16.62 -21.64 3.08
CA CYS A 188 15.41 -21.17 2.40
C CYS A 188 14.52 -22.35 1.98
N GLY A 189 15.11 -23.38 1.37
CA GLY A 189 14.37 -24.57 0.94
C GLY A 189 13.77 -25.34 2.11
N VAL A 190 14.46 -25.39 3.25
CA VAL A 190 13.94 -26.00 4.49
C VAL A 190 12.80 -25.17 5.10
N ALA A 191 12.90 -23.85 5.00
CA ALA A 191 11.86 -22.91 5.44
C ALA A 191 10.68 -22.79 4.45
N GLY A 192 10.74 -23.46 3.30
CA GLY A 192 9.72 -23.39 2.25
C GLY A 192 9.79 -22.13 1.37
N ILE A 193 10.77 -21.25 1.60
CA ILE A 193 10.93 -19.98 0.87
C ILE A 193 11.48 -20.25 -0.53
N SER A 194 10.78 -19.76 -1.53
CA SER A 194 10.99 -20.02 -2.95
C SER A 194 10.78 -18.76 -3.82
N ASN A 195 11.33 -18.79 -5.04
CA ASN A 195 11.12 -17.69 -5.98
C ASN A 195 9.67 -17.65 -6.45
N GLY A 196 9.08 -16.46 -6.46
CA GLY A 196 7.68 -16.24 -6.82
C GLY A 196 6.71 -16.30 -5.64
N ASP A 197 7.20 -16.61 -4.42
CA ASP A 197 6.36 -16.59 -3.23
C ASP A 197 5.86 -15.17 -2.96
N GLN A 198 4.60 -15.09 -2.56
CA GLN A 198 3.96 -13.83 -2.18
C GLN A 198 4.03 -13.62 -0.68
N VAL A 199 4.43 -12.41 -0.28
CA VAL A 199 4.60 -12.01 1.11
C VAL A 199 3.67 -10.85 1.42
N SER A 200 2.92 -10.99 2.51
CA SER A 200 2.20 -9.87 3.12
C SER A 200 3.05 -9.20 4.19
N PHE A 201 2.92 -7.88 4.30
CA PHE A 201 3.66 -7.07 5.24
C PHE A 201 2.71 -6.28 6.14
N ALA A 202 2.75 -6.60 7.44
CA ALA A 202 2.03 -5.88 8.49
C ALA A 202 3.00 -5.11 9.38
N ALA A 203 2.66 -3.86 9.70
CA ALA A 203 3.39 -3.02 10.65
C ALA A 203 2.60 -1.76 11.00
N THR A 204 2.91 -1.15 12.14
CA THR A 204 2.41 0.19 12.50
C THR A 204 3.59 1.13 12.69
N TYR A 205 3.58 2.24 11.96
CA TYR A 205 4.63 3.27 12.00
C TYR A 205 4.10 4.57 12.60
N ALA A 206 4.78 5.09 13.62
CA ALA A 206 4.60 6.46 14.09
C ALA A 206 5.44 7.39 13.20
N VAL A 207 4.79 8.33 12.52
CA VAL A 207 5.41 9.25 11.56
C VAL A 207 5.48 10.65 12.16
N SER A 208 6.66 11.25 12.10
CA SER A 208 6.90 12.61 12.59
C SER A 208 7.94 13.31 11.72
N ALA A 209 7.73 14.59 11.46
CA ALA A 209 8.75 15.46 10.89
C ALA A 209 9.98 15.47 11.80
N THR A 210 11.16 15.46 11.17
CA THR A 210 12.44 15.48 11.89
C THR A 210 12.64 16.79 12.64
N ASP A 211 12.11 17.89 12.10
CA ASP A 211 12.00 19.16 12.81
C ASP A 211 10.65 19.23 13.54
N ALA A 212 10.70 19.42 14.86
CA ALA A 212 9.51 19.51 15.69
C ALA A 212 8.57 20.67 15.29
N ALA A 213 9.09 21.76 14.73
CA ALA A 213 8.26 22.88 14.26
C ALA A 213 7.37 22.51 13.06
N ASN A 214 7.74 21.45 12.34
CA ASN A 214 7.02 20.93 11.17
C ASN A 214 6.07 19.78 11.53
N ASN A 215 5.90 19.47 12.82
CA ASN A 215 4.89 18.53 13.28
C ASN A 215 3.54 19.22 13.58
N PRO A 216 2.42 18.50 13.42
CA PRO A 216 2.30 17.17 12.80
C PRO A 216 2.27 17.27 11.26
N ILE A 217 2.55 16.14 10.59
CA ILE A 217 2.28 15.94 9.17
C ILE A 217 0.83 15.48 9.02
N GLN A 218 0.04 16.18 8.22
CA GLN A 218 -1.38 15.91 8.03
C GLN A 218 -1.69 15.74 6.56
N VAL A 219 -2.57 14.78 6.25
CA VAL A 219 -3.06 14.50 4.90
C VAL A 219 -4.58 14.56 4.92
N THR A 220 -5.19 15.28 3.98
CA THR A 220 -6.64 15.31 3.85
C THR A 220 -7.02 15.31 2.38
N SER A 221 -7.93 14.42 1.98
CA SER A 221 -8.47 14.42 0.63
C SER A 221 -9.38 15.63 0.42
N ASN A 222 -9.36 16.16 -0.79
CA ASN A 222 -10.21 17.24 -1.24
C ASN A 222 -11.14 16.65 -2.33
N PRO A 223 -12.40 16.34 -1.98
CA PRO A 223 -13.37 15.73 -2.88
C PRO A 223 -13.85 16.68 -3.99
#